data_AF-T1GEC0-F1
#
_entry.id   AF-T1GEC0-F1
#
_cell.length_a   1.000
_cell.length_b   1.000
_cell.length_c   1.000
_cell.angle_alpha   90.00
_cell.angle_beta   90.00
_cell.angle_gamma   90.00
#
_symmetry.space_group_name_H-M   'P 1'
#
loop_
_entity.id
_entity.type
_entity.pdbx_description
1 polymer ?
#
loop_
_entity_poly.entity_id
_entity_poly.type
_entity_poly.pdbx_seq_one_letter_code
_entity_poly.pdbx_strand_id
1 'polypeptide(L)' 'MDGMERFACPTPDRQGRYRCIDEHVLCDGFMDCPEAEDEDFKSCMFYKTTKAHLDVVADALLRWARGRR' A
#
# COMPACT_ATOMS: atom_id res chain seq x y z
N MET A 1 2.43 14.03 -13.14
CA MET A 1 3.34 13.61 -12.06
C MET A 1 2.72 12.36 -11.50
N ASP A 2 3.24 11.19 -11.88
CA ASP A 2 2.74 9.90 -11.41
C ASP A 2 2.83 9.87 -9.89
N GLY A 3 1.68 10.00 -9.23
CA GLY A 3 1.59 9.84 -7.79
C GLY A 3 1.73 8.37 -7.50
N MET A 4 2.97 7.86 -7.44
CA MET A 4 3.22 6.51 -6.94
C MET A 4 2.62 6.41 -5.54
N GLU A 5 1.67 5.50 -5.37
CA GLU A 5 1.07 5.25 -4.07
C GLU A 5 2.15 4.72 -3.13
N ARG A 6 2.19 5.29 -1.93
CA ARG A 6 3.16 4.94 -0.90
C ARG A 6 2.46 4.28 0.28
N PHE A 7 3.11 3.28 0.82
CA PHE A 7 2.67 2.53 1.98
C PHE A 7 3.58 2.84 3.15
N ALA A 8 3.01 3.05 4.34
CA ALA A 8 3.79 3.17 5.56
C ALA A 8 4.11 1.78 6.10
N CYS A 9 5.38 1.55 6.45
CA CYS A 9 5.80 0.37 7.18
C CYS A 9 5.06 0.31 8.53
N PRO A 10 4.54 -0.87 8.93
CA PRO A 10 3.81 -1.01 10.19
C PRO A 10 4.67 -0.70 11.42
N THR A 11 5.93 -1.13 11.42
CA THR A 11 6.86 -0.88 12.53
C THR A 11 7.69 0.38 12.25
N PRO A 12 7.82 1.29 13.24
CA PRO A 12 8.72 2.44 13.11
C PRO A 12 10.19 2.01 13.12
N ASP A 13 11.05 2.85 12.57
CA ASP A 13 12.50 2.67 12.63
C ASP A 13 13.04 2.76 14.07
N ARG A 14 14.34 2.49 14.25
CA ARG A 14 15.01 2.58 15.57
C ARG A 14 14.93 3.96 16.24
N GLN A 15 14.55 5.00 15.50
CA GLN A 15 14.38 6.38 15.99
C GLN A 15 12.90 6.72 16.23
N GLY A 16 11.98 5.75 16.06
CA GLY A 16 10.55 5.93 16.24
C GLY A 16 9.84 6.57 15.05
N ARG A 17 10.47 6.59 13.86
CA ARG A 17 9.88 7.23 12.66
C ARG A 17 9.27 6.19 11.73
N TYR A 18 8.08 6.50 11.22
CA TYR A 18 7.45 5.68 10.18
C TYR A 18 8.14 5.87 8.84
N ARG A 19 8.56 4.76 8.23
CA ARG A 19 9.10 4.72 6.88
C ARG A 19 7.96 4.54 5.90
N CYS A 20 8.00 5.26 4.78
CA CYS A 20 7.07 5.03 3.66
C CYS A 20 7.85 4.46 2.48
N ILE A 21 7.29 3.43 1.85
CA ILE A 21 7.83 2.72 0.70
C ILE A 21 6.88 2.85 -0.49
N ASP A 22 7.38 2.79 -1.71
CA ASP A 22 6.54 2.84 -2.91
C ASP A 22 5.86 1.49 -3.17
N GLU A 23 4.71 1.48 -3.84
CA GLU A 23 3.96 0.23 -4.08
C GLU A 23 4.76 -0.84 -4.84
N HIS A 24 5.70 -0.42 -5.68
CA HIS A 24 6.46 -1.32 -6.55
C HIS A 24 7.53 -2.12 -5.81
N VAL A 25 7.94 -1.65 -4.62
CA VAL A 25 8.88 -2.37 -3.75
C VAL A 25 8.18 -3.27 -2.73
N LEU A 26 6.85 -3.38 -2.75
CA LEU A 26 6.14 -4.38 -1.96
C LEU A 26 6.30 -5.77 -2.58
N CYS A 27 6.76 -6.77 -1.81
CA CYS A 27 7.02 -8.14 -2.28
C CYS A 27 7.97 -8.18 -3.48
N ASP A 28 9.02 -7.37 -3.49
CA ASP A 28 10.01 -7.36 -4.58
C ASP A 28 11.22 -8.27 -4.27
N GLY A 29 11.25 -8.84 -3.06
CA GLY A 29 12.32 -9.71 -2.56
C GLY A 29 13.41 -8.97 -1.77
N PHE A 30 13.26 -7.66 -1.55
CA PHE A 30 14.14 -6.86 -0.72
C PHE A 30 13.43 -6.40 0.55
N MET A 31 14.15 -6.35 1.67
CA MET A 31 13.59 -5.87 2.94
C MET A 31 13.63 -4.34 2.97
N ASP A 32 12.55 -3.68 2.60
CA ASP A 32 12.41 -2.23 2.63
C ASP A 32 11.85 -1.70 3.95
N CYS A 33 11.08 -2.50 4.69
CA CYS A 33 10.60 -2.15 6.03
C CYS A 33 11.55 -2.62 7.15
N PRO A 34 11.54 -1.96 8.33
CA PRO A 34 12.48 -2.25 9.41
C PRO A 34 12.49 -3.70 9.91
N GLU A 35 11.32 -4.36 9.91
CA GLU A 35 11.15 -5.76 10.33
C GLU A 35 10.77 -6.67 9.15
N ALA A 36 11.07 -6.24 7.91
CA ALA A 36 10.76 -6.96 6.67
C ALA A 36 9.27 -7.26 6.47
N GLU A 37 8.39 -6.42 7.02
CA GLU A 37 6.93 -6.63 6.91
C GLU A 37 6.40 -6.50 5.49
N ASP A 38 7.12 -5.81 4.63
CA ASP A 38 6.91 -5.70 3.19
C ASP A 38 7.22 -6.99 2.42
N GLU A 39 7.98 -7.91 3.01
CA GLU A 39 8.31 -9.23 2.46
C GLU A 39 7.70 -10.39 3.26
N ASP A 40 7.05 -10.10 4.39
CA ASP A 40 6.28 -11.11 5.10
C ASP A 40 5.12 -11.61 4.23
N PHE A 41 5.10 -12.93 4.02
CA PHE A 41 4.17 -13.58 3.10
C PHE A 41 2.70 -13.26 3.40
N LYS A 42 2.33 -13.13 4.68
CA LYS A 42 0.95 -12.81 5.07
C LYS A 42 0.67 -11.33 4.83
N SER A 43 1.59 -10.48 5.25
CA SER A 43 1.44 -9.03 5.20
C SER A 43 1.38 -8.52 3.77
N CYS A 44 2.35 -8.87 2.94
CA CYS A 44 2.44 -8.29 1.61
C CYS A 44 1.38 -8.81 0.62
N MET A 45 0.98 -10.10 0.69
CA MET A 45 -0.15 -10.61 -0.10
C MET A 45 -1.47 -9.94 0.28
N PHE A 46 -1.66 -9.64 1.58
CA PHE A 46 -2.84 -8.94 2.04
C PHE A 46 -2.85 -7.48 1.56
N TYR A 47 -1.71 -6.79 1.57
CA TYR A 47 -1.61 -5.41 1.07
C TYR A 47 -1.98 -5.28 -0.41
N LYS A 48 -1.42 -6.12 -1.30
CA LYS A 48 -1.74 -6.08 -2.73
C LYS A 48 -3.21 -6.38 -3.01
N THR A 49 -3.75 -7.40 -2.34
CA THR A 49 -5.14 -7.82 -2.53
C THR A 49 -6.12 -6.77 -2.01
N THR A 50 -5.88 -6.24 -0.80
CA THR A 50 -6.74 -5.24 -0.17
C THR A 50 -6.76 -3.93 -0.94
N LYS A 51 -5.60 -3.48 -1.43
CA LYS A 51 -5.49 -2.32 -2.33
C LYS A 51 -6.37 -2.49 -3.57
N ALA A 52 -6.21 -3.61 -4.29
CA ALA A 52 -6.98 -3.87 -5.51
C ALA A 52 -8.50 -3.83 -5.28
N HIS A 53 -8.97 -4.35 -4.14
CA HIS A 53 -10.40 -4.28 -3.80
C HIS A 53 -10.85 -2.86 -3.42
N LEU A 54 -10.03 -2.11 -2.70
CA LEU A 54 -10.30 -0.70 -2.38
C LEU A 54 -10.40 0.16 -3.64
N ASP A 55 -9.52 -0.05 -4.62
CA ASP A 55 -9.54 0.66 -5.90
C ASP A 55 -10.86 0.41 -6.64
N VAL A 56 -11.32 -0.84 -6.71
CA VAL A 56 -12.61 -1.20 -7.32
C VAL A 56 -13.78 -0.50 -6.63
N VAL A 57 -13.78 -0.45 -5.30
CA VAL A 57 -14.83 0.23 -4.52
C VAL A 57 -14.77 1.74 -4.74
N ALA A 58 -13.59 2.34 -4.70
CA ALA A 58 -13.40 3.76 -4.95
C ALA A 58 -13.88 4.13 -6.35
N ASP A 59 -13.56 3.32 -7.36
CA ASP A 59 -13.99 3.53 -8.74
C ASP A 59 -15.52 3.46 -8.88
N ALA A 60 -16.15 2.49 -8.23
CA ALA A 60 -17.61 2.35 -8.21
C ALA A 60 -18.28 3.58 -7.57
N LEU A 61 -17.75 4.05 -6.43
CA LEU A 61 -18.23 5.25 -5.75
C LEU A 61 -18.06 6.51 -6.60
N LEU A 62 -16.90 6.68 -7.25
CA LEU A 62 -16.62 7.83 -8.11
C LEU A 62 -17.52 7.85 -9.34
N ARG A 63 -17.75 6.69 -9.98
CA ARG A 63 -18.69 6.57 -11.11
C ARG A 63 -20.11 6.92 -10.70
N TRP A 64 -20.54 6.42 -9.54
CA TRP A 64 -21.85 6.74 -8.99
C TRP A 64 -22.01 8.24 -8.67
N ALA A 65 -20.98 8.86 -8.08
CA ALA A 65 -21.00 10.29 -7.75
C ALA A 65 -21.06 11.16 -9.02
N ARG A 66 -20.39 10.75 -10.10
CA ARG A 66 -20.42 11.44 -11.40
C ARG A 66 -21.76 11.32 -12.11
N GLY A 67 -22.43 10.16 -12.02
CA GLY A 67 -23.75 9.92 -12.62
C GLY A 67 -24.93 10.51 -11.85
N ARG A 68 -24.69 11.06 -10.64
CA ARG A 68 -25.67 11.80 -9.83
C ARG A 68 -25.70 13.31 -10.12
N ARG A 69 -24.97 13.77 -11.14
CA ARG A 69 -24.89 15.16 -11.55
C ARG A 69 -25.71 15.41 -12.82
#